data_AF-A0A6G8B080-F1
#
_entry.id   AF-A0A6G8B080-F1
#
_cell.length_a   1.000
_cell.length_b   1.000
_cell.length_c   1.000
_cell.angle_alpha   90.00
_cell.angle_beta   90.00
_cell.angle_gamma   90.00
#
_symmetry.space_group_name_H-M   'P 1'
#
loop_
_entity.id
_entity.type
_entity.pdbx_description
1 polymer ?
#
loop_
_entity_poly.entity_id
_entity_poly.type
_entity_poly.pdbx_seq_one_letter_code
_entity_poly.pdbx_strand_id
1 'polypeptide(L)'
;MNQGWWQNKYVWALGLFGGLLNLIQPIIGVLIWPFYQPNTHILAILVASDQPKRMIFTGLNICITIALLIFSWALVQYYRKRNETLIQQKLQQFIIAFTLLQIIRWEIPILHLADISQATNLYIGYLLLVGLIIFGMAWLYWQIGQSFQAIGQTSFANLWQLSGALMMIFEFSLIITQVIGWPLAGIFDQLINFILVYPIMFNSWHFTKAAR
;
A
#
# COMPACT_ATOMS: atom_id res chain seq x y z
N MET A 1 19.29 24.21 18.61
CA MET A 1 19.07 23.60 17.28
C MET A 1 17.58 23.35 17.13
N ASN A 2 16.91 24.01 16.17
CA ASN A 2 15.48 23.77 15.94
C ASN A 2 15.27 22.34 15.42
N GLN A 3 14.36 21.59 16.07
CA GLN A 3 13.95 20.29 15.58
C GLN A 3 13.24 20.47 14.22
N GLY A 4 13.64 19.68 13.23
CA GLY A 4 12.95 19.70 11.93
C GLY A 4 11.54 19.13 12.09
N TRP A 5 10.58 19.60 11.27
CA TRP A 5 9.18 19.13 11.33
C TRP A 5 9.06 17.59 11.29
N TRP A 6 9.94 16.94 10.52
CA TRP A 6 9.99 15.48 10.34
C TRP A 6 10.48 14.71 11.57
N GLN A 7 11.06 15.38 12.57
CA GLN A 7 11.49 14.77 13.83
C GLN A 7 10.36 14.65 14.84
N ASN A 8 9.20 15.26 14.57
CA ASN A 8 8.07 15.26 15.46
C ASN A 8 7.46 13.85 15.58
N LYS A 9 7.22 13.40 16.82
CA LYS A 9 6.57 12.11 17.13
C LYS A 9 5.25 11.91 16.39
N TYR A 10 4.45 12.96 16.22
CA TYR A 10 3.17 12.87 15.51
C TYR A 10 3.38 12.55 14.02
N VAL A 11 4.43 13.09 13.40
CA VAL A 11 4.79 12.77 12.01
C VAL A 11 5.21 11.31 11.91
N TRP A 12 5.99 10.81 12.87
CA TRP A 12 6.35 9.40 12.92
C TRP A 12 5.14 8.49 13.10
N ALA A 13 4.15 8.89 13.88
CA ALA A 13 2.93 8.12 14.11
C ALA A 13 2.00 8.03 12.87
N LEU A 14 2.17 8.90 11.87
CA LEU A 14 1.32 8.90 10.67
C LEU A 14 1.43 7.60 9.86
N GLY A 15 2.59 6.94 9.85
CA GLY A 15 2.75 5.66 9.15
C GLY A 15 1.89 4.55 9.77
N LEU A 16 1.81 4.49 11.11
CA LEU A 16 0.91 3.60 11.84
C LEU A 16 -0.55 3.97 11.64
N PHE A 17 -0.88 5.26 11.75
CA PHE A 17 -2.25 5.73 11.55
C PHE A 17 -2.76 5.38 10.14
N GLY A 18 -2.01 5.74 9.10
CA GLY A 18 -2.36 5.44 7.71
C GLY A 18 -2.41 3.94 7.44
N GLY A 19 -1.45 3.18 7.96
CA GLY A 19 -1.41 1.73 7.78
C GLY A 19 -2.58 1.02 8.46
N LEU A 20 -2.88 1.33 9.73
CA LEU A 20 -4.03 0.76 10.45
C LEU A 20 -5.36 1.13 9.78
N LEU A 21 -5.49 2.38 9.33
CA LEU A 21 -6.68 2.81 8.62
C LEU A 21 -6.87 2.04 7.31
N ASN A 22 -5.79 1.75 6.59
CA ASN A 22 -5.81 0.89 5.39
C ASN A 22 -6.23 -0.57 5.71
N LEU A 23 -5.76 -1.12 6.84
CA LEU A 23 -6.13 -2.47 7.27
C LEU A 23 -7.62 -2.58 7.67
N ILE A 24 -8.16 -1.54 8.29
CA ILE A 24 -9.54 -1.53 8.83
C ILE A 24 -10.57 -1.14 7.76
N GLN A 25 -10.16 -0.49 6.68
CA GLN A 25 -11.06 -0.02 5.61
C GLN A 25 -12.01 -1.11 5.06
N PRO A 26 -11.60 -2.37 4.80
CA PRO A 26 -12.53 -3.42 4.38
C PRO A 26 -13.56 -3.77 5.45
N ILE A 27 -13.18 -3.75 6.73
CA ILE A 27 -14.07 -4.00 7.87
C ILE A 27 -15.12 -2.88 7.96
N ILE A 28 -14.69 -1.62 7.81
CA ILE A 28 -15.61 -0.48 7.71
C ILE A 28 -16.61 -0.74 6.59
N GLY A 29 -16.16 -1.24 5.43
CA GLY A 29 -17.05 -1.53 4.32
C GLY A 29 -18.11 -2.57 4.62
N VAL A 30 -17.76 -3.68 5.27
CA VAL A 30 -18.73 -4.68 5.72
C VAL A 30 -19.76 -4.07 6.69
N LEU A 31 -19.32 -3.19 7.59
CA LEU A 31 -20.19 -2.59 8.61
C LEU A 31 -21.14 -1.52 8.04
N ILE A 32 -20.67 -0.67 7.12
CA ILE A 32 -21.46 0.46 6.59
C ILE A 32 -22.24 0.13 5.32
N TRP A 33 -21.89 -0.97 4.65
CA TRP A 33 -22.51 -1.42 3.41
C TRP A 33 -22.81 -2.92 3.50
N PRO A 34 -23.97 -3.32 4.07
CA PRO A 34 -24.30 -4.74 4.31
C PRO A 34 -24.34 -5.64 3.06
N PHE A 35 -24.50 -5.04 1.88
CA PHE A 35 -24.50 -5.74 0.60
C PHE A 35 -23.10 -5.86 -0.03
N TYR A 36 -22.07 -5.32 0.63
CA TYR A 36 -20.68 -5.52 0.25
C TYR A 36 -20.32 -6.98 0.49
N GLN A 37 -20.29 -7.78 -0.58
CA GLN A 37 -19.83 -9.17 -0.58
C GLN A 37 -18.49 -9.24 -1.33
N PRO A 38 -17.37 -9.06 -0.61
CA PRO A 38 -16.07 -8.93 -1.24
C PRO A 38 -15.45 -10.30 -1.51
N ASN A 39 -16.11 -11.14 -2.28
CA ASN A 39 -15.63 -12.51 -2.48
C ASN A 39 -14.41 -12.52 -3.43
N THR A 40 -14.57 -11.95 -4.62
CA THR A 40 -13.54 -12.01 -5.68
C THR A 40 -12.73 -10.73 -5.85
N HIS A 41 -13.32 -9.54 -5.64
CA HIS A 41 -12.73 -8.27 -6.08
C HIS A 41 -12.83 -7.15 -5.01
N ILE A 42 -12.32 -7.44 -3.81
CA ILE A 42 -12.51 -6.61 -2.59
C ILE A 42 -12.13 -5.15 -2.82
N LEU A 43 -10.87 -4.86 -3.18
CA LEU A 43 -10.43 -3.47 -3.31
C LEU A 43 -11.04 -2.79 -4.53
N ALA A 44 -11.21 -3.51 -5.64
CA ALA A 44 -11.82 -2.96 -6.85
C ALA A 44 -13.24 -2.45 -6.59
N ILE A 45 -14.04 -3.18 -5.81
CA ILE A 45 -15.39 -2.76 -5.42
C ILE A 45 -15.35 -1.49 -4.54
N LEU A 46 -14.38 -1.38 -3.63
CA LEU A 46 -14.23 -0.21 -2.75
C LEU A 46 -13.75 1.05 -3.49
N VAL A 47 -13.22 0.93 -4.70
CA VAL A 47 -12.76 2.07 -5.51
C VAL A 47 -13.61 2.31 -6.76
N ALA A 48 -14.61 1.45 -7.03
CA ALA A 48 -15.51 1.59 -8.17
C ALA A 48 -16.22 2.96 -8.19
N SER A 49 -16.41 3.53 -9.39
CA SER A 49 -16.91 4.91 -9.55
C SER A 49 -18.37 5.09 -9.15
N ASP A 50 -19.16 4.02 -9.25
CA ASP A 50 -20.60 3.96 -9.04
C ASP A 50 -20.99 3.29 -7.70
N GLN A 51 -20.02 2.96 -6.84
CA GLN A 51 -20.33 2.39 -5.53
C GLN A 51 -21.03 3.40 -4.60
N PRO A 52 -22.06 2.96 -3.84
CA PRO A 52 -22.98 3.86 -3.14
C PRO A 52 -22.32 4.67 -2.01
N LYS A 53 -21.13 4.27 -1.56
CA LYS A 53 -20.38 4.93 -0.47
C LYS A 53 -19.06 5.53 -0.95
N ARG A 54 -18.94 5.84 -2.25
CA ARG A 54 -17.71 6.38 -2.88
C ARG A 54 -17.06 7.51 -2.08
N MET A 55 -17.82 8.52 -1.67
CA MET A 55 -17.27 9.67 -0.95
C MET A 55 -16.55 9.25 0.36
N ILE A 56 -17.09 8.28 1.10
CA ILE A 56 -16.49 7.80 2.35
C ILE A 56 -15.16 7.09 2.05
N PHE A 57 -15.16 6.14 1.11
CA PHE A 57 -13.96 5.36 0.81
C PHE A 57 -12.88 6.15 0.09
N THR A 58 -13.25 7.07 -0.82
CA THR A 58 -12.32 8.01 -1.43
C THR A 58 -11.70 8.91 -0.34
N GLY A 59 -12.51 9.43 0.58
CA GLY A 59 -12.00 10.22 1.72
C GLY A 59 -11.01 9.43 2.59
N LEU A 60 -11.34 8.18 2.94
CA LEU A 60 -10.45 7.29 3.69
C LEU A 60 -9.14 7.03 2.93
N ASN A 61 -9.22 6.69 1.64
CA ASN A 61 -8.06 6.45 0.79
C ASN A 61 -7.13 7.67 0.71
N ILE A 62 -7.68 8.88 0.58
CA ILE A 62 -6.91 10.13 0.58
C ILE A 62 -6.21 10.32 1.93
N CYS A 63 -6.93 10.16 3.04
CA CYS A 63 -6.36 10.26 4.38
C CYS A 63 -5.23 9.25 4.61
N ILE A 64 -5.43 7.98 4.24
CA ILE A 64 -4.42 6.92 4.28
C ILE A 64 -3.18 7.34 3.49
N THR A 65 -3.38 7.73 2.24
CA THR A 65 -2.29 8.05 1.32
C THR A 65 -1.48 9.25 1.80
N ILE A 66 -2.13 10.33 2.21
CA ILE A 66 -1.44 11.52 2.73
C ILE A 66 -0.63 11.16 3.97
N ALA A 67 -1.21 10.41 4.92
CA ALA A 67 -0.50 10.00 6.13
C ALA A 67 0.76 9.17 5.82
N LEU A 68 0.63 8.19 4.92
CA LEU A 68 1.75 7.34 4.50
C LEU A 68 2.81 8.14 3.74
N LEU A 69 2.42 9.07 2.86
CA LEU A 69 3.35 9.91 2.10
C LEU A 69 4.14 10.86 3.00
N ILE A 70 3.46 11.52 3.96
CA ILE A 70 4.13 12.40 4.93
C ILE A 70 5.16 11.61 5.74
N PHE A 71 4.77 10.43 6.22
CA PHE A 71 5.67 9.55 6.96
C PHE A 71 6.87 9.09 6.12
N SER A 72 6.63 8.61 4.89
CA SER A 72 7.70 8.16 4.01
C SER A 72 8.65 9.31 3.64
N TRP A 73 8.13 10.52 3.47
CA TRP A 73 8.96 11.70 3.27
C TRP A 73 9.79 12.05 4.52
N ALA A 74 9.23 11.87 5.72
CA ALA A 74 9.99 12.02 6.96
C ALA A 74 11.14 11.00 7.04
N LEU A 75 10.93 9.75 6.62
CA LEU A 75 12.01 8.76 6.49
C LEU A 75 13.09 9.22 5.50
N VAL A 76 12.70 9.77 4.35
CA VAL A 76 13.66 10.35 3.38
C VAL A 76 14.51 11.42 4.05
N GLN A 77 13.92 12.35 4.81
CA GLN A 77 14.68 13.39 5.51
C GLN A 77 15.60 12.82 6.60
N TYR A 78 15.16 11.78 7.31
CA TYR A 78 15.98 11.10 8.31
C TYR A 78 17.23 10.45 7.70
N TYR A 79 17.06 9.67 6.62
CA TYR A 79 18.18 9.01 5.95
C TYR A 79 19.08 10.00 5.20
N ARG A 80 18.51 11.09 4.69
CA ARG A 80 19.29 12.22 4.18
C ARG A 80 20.21 12.81 5.25
N LYS A 81 19.72 13.04 6.48
CA LYS A 81 20.53 13.56 7.59
C LYS A 81 21.63 12.58 8.04
N ARG A 82 21.41 11.28 7.85
CA ARG A 82 22.41 10.23 8.11
C ARG A 82 23.38 9.99 6.96
N ASN A 83 23.27 10.73 5.85
CA ASN A 83 24.05 10.55 4.63
C ASN A 83 23.88 9.16 3.97
N GLU A 84 22.74 8.50 4.22
CA GLU A 84 22.41 7.19 3.64
C GLU A 84 21.74 7.37 2.28
N THR A 85 22.54 7.77 1.29
CA THR A 85 22.06 8.21 -0.04
C THR A 85 21.27 7.15 -0.80
N LEU A 86 21.69 5.88 -0.74
CA LEU A 86 20.98 4.78 -1.40
C LEU A 86 19.58 4.57 -0.81
N ILE A 87 19.46 4.52 0.51
CA ILE A 87 18.16 4.37 1.18
C ILE A 87 17.27 5.57 0.86
N GLN A 88 17.82 6.79 0.91
CA GLN A 88 17.10 8.00 0.54
C GLN A 88 16.52 7.91 -0.88
N GLN A 89 17.34 7.54 -1.87
CA GLN A 89 16.91 7.41 -3.26
C GLN A 89 15.83 6.34 -3.44
N LYS A 90 15.99 5.17 -2.81
CA LYS A 90 15.00 4.09 -2.91
C LYS A 90 13.67 4.46 -2.24
N LEU A 91 13.70 5.19 -1.11
CA LEU A 91 12.49 5.71 -0.48
C LEU A 91 11.81 6.78 -1.33
N GLN A 92 12.56 7.64 -2.03
CA GLN A 92 12.00 8.59 -2.98
C GLN A 92 11.33 7.89 -4.17
N GLN A 93 11.99 6.87 -4.73
CA GLN A 93 11.40 6.00 -5.76
C GLN A 93 10.11 5.35 -5.25
N PHE A 94 10.09 4.91 -3.98
CA PHE A 94 8.92 4.32 -3.37
C PHE A 94 7.76 5.32 -3.28
N ILE A 95 8.04 6.55 -2.84
CA ILE A 95 7.02 7.62 -2.77
C ILE A 95 6.41 7.84 -4.15
N ILE A 96 7.22 7.96 -5.20
CA ILE A 96 6.74 8.16 -6.57
C ILE A 96 5.90 6.96 -7.02
N ALA A 97 6.40 5.74 -6.87
CA ALA A 97 5.69 4.53 -7.27
C ALA A 97 4.37 4.34 -6.51
N PHE A 98 4.38 4.61 -5.20
CA PHE A 98 3.18 4.55 -4.35
C PHE A 98 2.17 5.61 -4.77
N THR A 99 2.58 6.86 -5.01
CA THR A 99 1.68 7.91 -5.52
C THR A 99 1.08 7.52 -6.87
N LEU A 100 1.88 7.00 -7.80
CA LEU A 100 1.38 6.51 -9.09
C LEU A 100 0.37 5.37 -8.92
N LEU A 101 0.63 4.43 -8.01
CA LEU A 101 -0.32 3.36 -7.70
C LEU A 101 -1.63 3.93 -7.15
N GLN A 102 -1.59 4.90 -6.24
CA GLN A 102 -2.82 5.52 -5.70
C GLN A 102 -3.58 6.30 -6.77
N ILE A 103 -2.88 7.07 -7.61
CA ILE A 103 -3.50 7.76 -8.76
C ILE A 103 -4.16 6.73 -9.67
N ILE A 104 -3.49 5.62 -9.99
CA ILE A 104 -4.08 4.58 -10.84
C ILE A 104 -5.31 3.94 -10.19
N ARG A 105 -5.27 3.69 -8.88
CA ARG A 105 -6.42 3.16 -8.13
C ARG A 105 -7.60 4.15 -8.06
N TRP A 106 -7.38 5.46 -8.14
CA TRP A 106 -8.42 6.49 -7.97
C TRP A 106 -8.90 7.15 -9.27
N GLU A 107 -7.97 7.40 -10.19
CA GLU A 107 -8.13 8.11 -11.48
C GLU A 107 -8.28 7.13 -12.66
N ILE A 108 -8.09 5.82 -12.44
CA ILE A 108 -8.66 4.78 -13.31
C ILE A 108 -9.92 4.16 -12.67
N PRO A 109 -10.96 4.94 -12.30
CA PRO A 109 -12.25 4.41 -11.87
C PRO A 109 -13.16 4.26 -13.10
N ILE A 110 -12.60 3.86 -14.25
CA ILE A 110 -13.40 3.51 -15.44
C ILE A 110 -14.20 2.23 -15.15
N LEU A 111 -13.81 1.48 -14.11
CA LEU A 111 -14.50 0.29 -13.66
C LEU A 111 -15.74 0.66 -12.85
N HIS A 112 -16.90 0.44 -13.47
CA HIS A 112 -18.16 0.33 -12.76
C HIS A 112 -18.25 -1.02 -12.05
N LEU A 113 -19.13 -1.14 -11.05
CA LEU A 113 -19.44 -2.42 -10.42
C LEU A 113 -19.88 -3.48 -11.46
N ALA A 114 -20.50 -3.05 -12.56
CA ALA A 114 -20.84 -3.90 -13.69
C ALA A 114 -19.60 -4.48 -14.41
N ASP A 115 -18.56 -3.68 -14.64
CA ASP A 115 -17.32 -4.13 -15.30
C ASP A 115 -16.58 -5.17 -14.45
N ILE A 116 -16.61 -4.97 -13.13
CA ILE A 116 -15.98 -5.86 -12.15
C ILE A 116 -16.75 -7.18 -12.07
N SER A 117 -18.09 -7.14 -12.01
CA SER A 117 -18.92 -8.35 -11.88
C SER A 117 -18.93 -9.21 -13.15
N GLN A 118 -18.74 -8.60 -14.32
CA GLN A 118 -18.70 -9.31 -15.61
C GLN A 118 -17.27 -9.64 -16.07
N ALA A 119 -16.25 -9.23 -15.32
CA ALA A 119 -14.84 -9.39 -15.67
C ALA A 119 -14.54 -8.95 -17.13
N THR A 120 -14.97 -7.73 -17.49
CA THR A 120 -14.85 -7.21 -18.85
C THR A 120 -13.38 -7.04 -19.28
N ASN A 121 -13.12 -6.85 -20.58
CA ASN A 121 -11.76 -6.57 -21.08
C ASN A 121 -11.12 -5.34 -20.40
N LEU A 122 -11.93 -4.35 -20.00
CA LEU A 122 -11.48 -3.19 -19.23
C LEU A 122 -10.97 -3.60 -17.85
N TYR A 123 -11.69 -4.49 -17.16
CA TYR A 123 -11.29 -5.03 -15.86
C TYR A 123 -9.99 -5.84 -15.96
N ILE A 124 -9.86 -6.69 -16.98
CA ILE A 124 -8.64 -7.47 -17.22
C ILE A 124 -7.45 -6.55 -17.51
N GLY A 125 -7.64 -5.52 -18.34
CA GLY A 125 -6.59 -4.53 -18.60
C GLY A 125 -6.13 -3.78 -17.35
N TYR A 126 -7.08 -3.40 -16.48
CA TYR A 126 -6.78 -2.80 -15.18
C TYR A 126 -5.98 -3.76 -14.28
N LEU A 127 -6.38 -5.02 -14.17
CA LEU A 127 -5.66 -6.01 -13.37
C LEU A 127 -4.21 -6.21 -13.84
N LEU A 128 -3.98 -6.29 -15.15
CA LEU A 128 -2.64 -6.42 -15.69
C LEU A 128 -1.77 -5.20 -15.40
N LEU A 129 -2.35 -3.99 -15.53
CA LEU A 129 -1.65 -2.75 -15.21
C LEU A 129 -1.28 -2.67 -13.71
N VAL A 130 -2.24 -2.96 -12.83
CA VAL A 130 -1.99 -2.99 -11.38
C VAL A 130 -0.96 -4.05 -11.03
N GLY A 131 -1.07 -5.26 -11.60
CA GLY A 131 -0.11 -6.35 -11.38
C GLY A 131 1.31 -5.96 -11.78
N LEU A 132 1.50 -5.32 -12.94
CA LEU A 132 2.80 -4.80 -13.37
C LEU A 132 3.41 -3.84 -12.33
N ILE A 133 2.60 -2.94 -11.78
CA ILE A 133 3.02 -1.98 -10.76
C ILE A 133 3.37 -2.70 -9.46
N ILE A 134 2.56 -3.67 -9.03
CA ILE A 134 2.83 -4.47 -7.84
C ILE A 134 4.13 -5.24 -7.98
N PHE A 135 4.43 -5.83 -9.14
CA PHE A 135 5.74 -6.46 -9.39
C PHE A 135 6.89 -5.45 -9.30
N GLY A 136 6.73 -4.27 -9.92
CA GLY A 136 7.73 -3.19 -9.80
C GLY A 136 7.95 -2.73 -8.36
N MET A 137 6.87 -2.60 -7.58
CA MET A 137 6.93 -2.27 -6.16
C MET A 137 7.58 -3.37 -5.34
N ALA A 138 7.25 -4.64 -5.58
CA ALA A 138 7.87 -5.77 -4.89
C ALA A 138 9.39 -5.79 -5.08
N TRP A 139 9.85 -5.55 -6.31
CA TRP A 139 11.27 -5.38 -6.60
C TRP A 139 11.87 -4.20 -5.85
N LEU A 140 11.19 -3.06 -5.83
CA LEU A 140 11.65 -1.88 -5.11
C LEU A 140 11.75 -2.13 -3.59
N TYR A 141 10.83 -2.89 -3.01
CA TYR A 141 10.85 -3.29 -1.60
C TYR A 141 12.08 -4.13 -1.29
N TRP A 142 12.39 -5.08 -2.16
CA TRP A 142 13.61 -5.87 -2.07
C TRP A 142 14.86 -4.98 -2.08
N GLN A 143 14.92 -4.00 -3.00
CA GLN A 143 16.03 -3.06 -3.13
C GLN A 143 16.17 -2.13 -1.91
N ILE A 144 15.06 -1.67 -1.33
CA ILE A 144 15.06 -0.92 -0.07
C ILE A 144 15.64 -1.78 1.05
N GLY A 145 15.19 -3.03 1.17
CA GLY A 145 15.69 -3.93 2.21
C GLY A 145 17.17 -4.26 2.06
N GLN A 146 17.67 -4.48 0.83
CA GLN A 146 19.11 -4.63 0.56
C GLN A 146 19.91 -3.38 0.98
N SER A 147 19.35 -2.19 0.77
CA SER A 147 19.98 -0.93 1.19
C SER A 147 20.04 -0.82 2.72
N PHE A 148 19.03 -1.31 3.44
CA PHE A 148 19.06 -1.43 4.91
C PHE A 148 20.08 -2.45 5.41
N GLN A 149 20.19 -3.58 4.72
CA GLN A 149 21.13 -4.63 5.08
C GLN A 149 22.58 -4.13 4.99
N ALA A 150 22.89 -3.33 3.98
CA ALA A 150 24.21 -2.74 3.78
C ALA A 150 24.70 -1.88 4.96
N ILE A 151 23.78 -1.32 5.76
CA ILE A 151 24.10 -0.47 6.92
C ILE A 151 23.83 -1.18 8.26
N GLY A 152 23.70 -2.52 8.24
CA GLY A 152 23.51 -3.35 9.44
C GLY A 152 22.09 -3.28 10.04
N GLN A 153 21.13 -2.69 9.35
CA GLN A 153 19.73 -2.57 9.80
C GLN A 153 18.90 -3.81 9.42
N THR A 154 19.31 -4.98 9.93
CA THR A 154 18.77 -6.29 9.54
C THR A 154 17.26 -6.44 9.75
N SER A 155 16.72 -5.95 10.87
CA SER A 155 15.27 -6.03 11.12
C SER A 155 14.44 -5.28 10.07
N PHE A 156 14.89 -4.09 9.65
CA PHE A 156 14.22 -3.34 8.58
C PHE A 156 14.43 -4.02 7.24
N ALA A 157 15.64 -4.50 6.96
CA ALA A 157 15.95 -5.22 5.73
C ALA A 157 15.03 -6.42 5.52
N ASN A 158 14.94 -7.30 6.52
CA ASN A 158 14.14 -8.52 6.48
C ASN A 158 12.67 -8.20 6.23
N LEU A 159 12.14 -7.16 6.87
CA LEU A 159 10.74 -6.80 6.76
C LEU A 159 10.38 -6.26 5.37
N TRP A 160 11.20 -5.38 4.82
CA TRP A 160 11.02 -4.86 3.46
C TRP A 160 11.17 -5.97 2.41
N GLN A 161 12.21 -6.83 2.54
CA GLN A 161 12.43 -7.96 1.63
C GLN A 161 11.30 -9.00 1.70
N LEU A 162 10.89 -9.40 2.91
CA LEU A 162 9.77 -10.32 3.11
C LEU A 162 8.49 -9.75 2.51
N SER A 163 8.23 -8.46 2.72
CA SER A 163 7.05 -7.81 2.15
C SER A 163 7.10 -7.81 0.62
N GLY A 164 8.25 -7.51 0.02
CA GLY A 164 8.41 -7.64 -1.44
C GLY A 164 8.17 -9.07 -1.95
N ALA A 165 8.73 -10.07 -1.27
CA ALA A 165 8.53 -11.48 -1.64
C ALA A 165 7.06 -11.91 -1.52
N LEU A 166 6.39 -11.56 -0.41
CA LEU A 166 4.99 -11.86 -0.18
C LEU A 166 4.07 -11.14 -1.19
N MET A 167 4.38 -9.89 -1.58
CA MET A 167 3.65 -9.20 -2.64
C MET A 167 3.67 -10.00 -3.94
N MET A 168 4.83 -10.53 -4.37
CA MET A 168 4.90 -11.36 -5.58
C MET A 168 4.11 -12.65 -5.44
N ILE A 169 4.21 -13.33 -4.29
CA ILE A 169 3.50 -14.59 -4.04
C ILE A 169 1.99 -14.36 -4.06
N PHE A 170 1.50 -13.31 -3.39
CA PHE A 170 0.09 -12.99 -3.35
C PHE A 170 -0.44 -12.49 -4.68
N GLU A 171 0.32 -11.69 -5.43
CA GLU A 171 -0.06 -11.26 -6.78
C GLU A 171 -0.19 -12.46 -7.73
N PHE A 172 0.79 -13.36 -7.70
CA PHE A 172 0.74 -14.59 -8.49
C PHE A 172 -0.45 -15.48 -8.10
N SER A 173 -0.71 -15.59 -6.79
CA SER A 173 -1.83 -16.36 -6.27
C SER A 173 -3.17 -15.74 -6.66
N LEU A 174 -3.29 -14.40 -6.64
CA LEU A 174 -4.46 -13.66 -7.10
C LEU A 174 -4.75 -13.99 -8.58
N ILE A 175 -3.73 -13.91 -9.44
CA ILE A 175 -3.88 -14.19 -10.88
C ILE A 175 -4.34 -15.64 -11.11
N ILE A 176 -3.66 -16.62 -10.52
CA ILE A 176 -4.04 -18.04 -10.66
C ILE A 176 -5.48 -18.25 -10.21
N THR A 177 -5.83 -17.70 -9.06
CA THR A 177 -7.12 -17.95 -8.42
C THR A 177 -8.26 -17.28 -9.17
N GLN A 178 -8.02 -16.13 -9.80
CA GLN A 178 -8.96 -15.53 -10.73
C GLN A 178 -9.13 -16.36 -12.01
N VAL A 179 -8.04 -16.90 -12.58
CA VAL A 179 -8.11 -17.74 -13.79
C VAL A 179 -8.94 -19.01 -13.56
N ILE A 180 -8.82 -19.65 -12.41
CA ILE A 180 -9.62 -20.85 -12.07
C ILE A 180 -11.02 -20.53 -11.52
N GLY A 181 -11.38 -19.24 -11.42
CA GLY A 181 -12.68 -18.80 -10.91
C GLY A 181 -12.89 -19.05 -9.42
N TRP A 182 -11.83 -19.04 -8.60
CA TRP A 182 -11.94 -19.29 -7.17
C TRP A 182 -12.66 -18.12 -6.48
N PRO A 183 -13.78 -18.36 -5.75
CA PRO A 183 -14.59 -17.30 -5.14
C PRO A 183 -13.89 -16.51 -4.04
N LEU A 184 -12.69 -16.88 -3.60
CA LEU A 184 -11.94 -16.20 -2.54
C LEU A 184 -10.68 -15.49 -3.06
N ALA A 185 -10.55 -15.28 -4.37
CA ALA A 185 -9.42 -14.57 -4.97
C ALA A 185 -9.20 -13.19 -4.32
N GLY A 186 -10.27 -12.53 -3.87
CA GLY A 186 -10.22 -11.23 -3.21
C GLY A 186 -9.41 -11.20 -1.91
N ILE A 187 -9.19 -12.35 -1.26
CA ILE A 187 -8.34 -12.42 -0.08
C ILE A 187 -6.89 -12.03 -0.42
N PHE A 188 -6.36 -12.45 -1.57
CA PHE A 188 -4.98 -12.11 -1.96
C PHE A 188 -4.84 -10.62 -2.28
N ASP A 189 -5.84 -10.03 -2.91
CA ASP A 189 -5.91 -8.58 -3.15
C ASP A 189 -5.77 -7.79 -1.83
N GLN A 190 -6.46 -8.25 -0.78
CA GLN A 190 -6.30 -7.67 0.56
C GLN A 190 -4.92 -7.91 1.17
N LEU A 191 -4.40 -9.13 1.06
CA LEU A 191 -3.07 -9.45 1.58
C LEU A 191 -1.98 -8.61 0.90
N ILE A 192 -2.06 -8.37 -0.40
CA ILE A 192 -1.16 -7.46 -1.12
C ILE A 192 -1.25 -6.05 -0.52
N ASN A 193 -2.47 -5.54 -0.31
CA ASN A 193 -2.67 -4.21 0.25
C ASN A 193 -2.17 -4.08 1.70
N PHE A 194 -2.23 -5.16 2.48
CA PHE A 194 -1.68 -5.20 3.83
C PHE A 194 -0.16 -5.17 3.80
N ILE A 195 0.45 -6.02 2.97
CA ILE A 195 1.91 -6.09 2.83
C ILE A 195 2.49 -4.81 2.23
N LEU A 196 1.73 -4.10 1.39
CA LEU A 196 2.08 -2.78 0.88
C LEU A 196 2.37 -1.80 2.03
N VAL A 197 1.56 -1.77 3.08
CA VAL A 197 1.72 -0.80 4.18
C VAL A 197 2.53 -1.34 5.36
N TYR A 198 2.74 -2.65 5.43
CA TYR A 198 3.34 -3.30 6.59
C TYR A 198 4.76 -2.80 6.92
N PRO A 199 5.69 -2.62 5.95
CA PRO A 199 6.99 -2.04 6.25
C PRO A 199 6.95 -0.62 6.78
N ILE A 200 6.02 0.18 6.27
CA ILE A 200 5.81 1.56 6.71
C ILE A 200 5.32 1.57 8.17
N MET A 201 4.35 0.72 8.51
CA MET A 201 3.83 0.60 9.88
C MET A 201 4.92 0.21 10.87
N PHE A 202 5.74 -0.78 10.53
CA PHE A 202 6.84 -1.20 11.40
C PHE A 202 7.89 -0.10 11.60
N ASN A 203 8.30 0.57 10.52
CA ASN A 203 9.19 1.72 10.61
C ASN A 203 8.58 2.80 11.50
N SER A 204 7.31 3.13 11.28
CA SER A 204 6.57 4.12 12.06
C SER A 204 6.52 3.78 13.54
N TRP A 205 6.24 2.53 13.89
CA TRP A 205 6.29 2.06 15.28
C TRP A 205 7.67 2.24 15.91
N HIS A 206 8.72 1.84 15.20
CA HIS A 206 10.09 1.97 15.69
C HIS A 206 10.47 3.44 15.96
N PHE A 207 10.22 4.34 15.01
CA PHE A 207 10.53 5.75 15.16
C PHE A 207 9.67 6.44 16.22
N THR A 208 8.39 6.09 16.32
CA THR A 208 7.48 6.64 17.34
C THR A 208 7.90 6.24 18.75
N LYS A 209 8.38 4.99 18.94
CA LYS A 209 8.91 4.52 20.22
C LYS A 209 10.22 5.21 20.60
N ALA A 210 11.05 5.52 19.61
CA ALA A 210 12.34 6.19 19.82
C ALA A 210 12.19 7.71 20.07
N ALA A 211 11.14 8.34 19.53
CA ALA A 211 10.79 9.73 19.79
C ALA A 211 10.16 9.87 21.18
N ARG A 212 11.00 10.11 22.20
CA ARG A 212 10.58 10.54 23.54
C ARG A 212 10.57 12.06 23.62
#